data_AF-A0A9E2PL16-F1
#
_entry.id   AF-A0A9E2PL16-F1
#
_cell.length_a   1.000
_cell.length_b   1.000
_cell.length_c   1.000
_cell.angle_alpha   90.00
_cell.angle_beta   90.00
_cell.angle_gamma   90.00
#
_symmetry.space_group_name_H-M   'P 1'
#
loop_
_entity.id
_entity.type
_entity.pdbx_description
1 polymer ?
#
loop_
_entity_poly.entity_id
_entity_poly.type
_entity_poly.pdbx_seq_one_letter_code
_entity_poly.pdbx_strand_id
1 'polypeptide(L)'
;MRYLIGLWLLCHVTLAAALPDLFPDVASAYRVEIDGTPTWERKAQTRLPPASLTKLMTALLVVEQGDLAQLTTISPAAARETGARLKLRAGESYRLQDLLAATLMASANDACHALADALAGSEVEFVKRMNRRAAELGMRDTHFENACGHDAKGHYSSAHDLALLAKEIVRHRPLLLLTSRIDSSMRSTDGKRDIRFENKNALVGRYRGAFGLKTGYTARAGKCLIAYAKRGDTTVLLVLLHGNDRWWDAVDILDVAFEHAHPSH
;
A
#
# COMPACT_ATOMS: atom_id res chain seq x y z
N MET A 1 26.97 -51.33 37.87
CA MET A 1 27.32 -51.02 36.48
C MET A 1 26.14 -50.27 35.87
N ARG A 2 26.25 -48.94 35.73
CA ARG A 2 25.17 -48.04 35.25
C ARG A 2 25.31 -47.88 33.74
N TYR A 3 24.24 -48.08 32.98
CA TYR A 3 24.14 -47.63 31.60
C TYR A 3 22.94 -46.69 31.48
N LEU A 4 23.23 -45.39 31.32
CA LEU A 4 22.29 -44.36 30.90
C LEU A 4 22.35 -44.29 29.37
N ILE A 5 21.26 -44.68 28.70
CA ILE A 5 21.09 -44.49 27.25
C ILE A 5 20.45 -43.11 27.09
N GLY A 6 21.23 -42.13 26.65
CA GLY A 6 20.76 -40.78 26.31
C GLY A 6 20.10 -40.78 24.94
N LEU A 7 18.79 -40.53 24.90
CA LEU A 7 18.02 -40.34 23.67
C LEU A 7 18.25 -38.90 23.18
N TRP A 8 19.04 -38.73 22.11
CA TRP A 8 19.19 -37.44 21.43
C TRP A 8 17.99 -37.21 20.50
N LEU A 9 17.08 -36.31 20.88
CA LEU A 9 16.09 -35.76 19.93
C LEU A 9 16.82 -34.85 18.93
N LEU A 10 17.03 -35.36 17.72
CA LEU A 10 17.39 -34.53 16.56
C LEU A 10 16.17 -33.69 16.18
N CYS A 11 16.17 -32.43 16.60
CA CYS A 11 15.22 -31.44 16.11
C CYS A 11 15.58 -31.12 14.65
N HIS A 12 14.84 -31.68 13.69
CA HIS A 12 14.98 -31.31 12.28
C HIS A 12 14.43 -29.91 12.08
N VAL A 13 15.30 -28.90 12.11
CA VAL A 13 14.99 -27.57 11.61
C VAL A 13 14.90 -27.67 10.09
N THR A 14 13.68 -27.74 9.55
CA THR A 14 13.46 -27.55 8.12
C THR A 14 13.76 -26.10 7.78
N LEU A 15 14.91 -25.85 7.17
CA LEU A 15 15.24 -24.55 6.60
C LEU A 15 14.28 -24.31 5.43
N ALA A 16 13.36 -23.36 5.56
CA ALA A 16 12.50 -22.96 4.44
C ALA A 16 13.42 -22.48 3.30
N ALA A 17 13.29 -23.08 2.12
CA ALA A 17 14.05 -22.66 0.95
C ALA A 17 13.69 -21.19 0.64
N ALA A 18 14.70 -20.36 0.42
CA ALA A 18 14.49 -18.98 -0.02
C ALA A 18 13.77 -18.97 -1.38
N LEU A 19 12.85 -18.03 -1.57
CA LEU A 19 12.21 -17.85 -2.87
C LEU A 19 13.23 -17.39 -3.92
N PRO A 20 13.06 -17.76 -5.20
CA PRO A 20 13.94 -17.31 -6.25
C PRO A 20 13.89 -15.78 -6.43
N ASP A 21 15.06 -15.19 -6.70
CA ASP A 21 15.20 -13.80 -7.11
C ASP A 21 15.37 -13.75 -8.64
N LEU A 22 14.25 -13.58 -9.35
CA LEU A 22 14.23 -13.54 -10.82
C LEU A 22 14.57 -12.16 -11.40
N PHE A 23 14.41 -11.11 -10.60
CA PHE A 23 14.54 -9.71 -11.01
C PHE A 23 15.52 -8.95 -10.09
N PRO A 24 16.80 -9.35 -10.01
CA PRO A 24 17.73 -8.82 -9.01
C PRO A 24 17.99 -7.31 -9.14
N ASP A 25 17.71 -6.69 -10.29
CA ASP A 25 18.08 -5.30 -10.57
C ASP A 25 16.89 -4.33 -10.66
N VAL A 26 15.66 -4.76 -10.38
CA VAL A 26 14.46 -3.90 -10.53
C VAL A 26 14.22 -2.99 -9.32
N ALA A 27 14.63 -3.42 -8.12
CA ALA A 27 14.38 -2.68 -6.88
C ALA A 27 15.32 -3.12 -5.74
N SER A 28 15.49 -2.26 -4.74
CA SER A 28 16.25 -2.62 -3.52
C SER A 28 15.61 -3.78 -2.75
N ALA A 29 14.28 -3.84 -2.73
CA ALA A 29 13.51 -5.00 -2.28
C ALA A 29 12.23 -5.13 -3.10
N TYR A 30 11.82 -6.37 -3.39
CA TYR A 30 10.54 -6.66 -4.01
C TYR A 30 9.95 -7.98 -3.55
N ARG A 31 8.66 -8.15 -3.82
CA ARG A 31 7.93 -9.40 -3.63
C ARG A 31 6.83 -9.55 -4.68
N VAL A 32 6.71 -10.74 -5.24
CA VAL A 32 5.65 -11.14 -6.17
C VAL A 32 4.87 -12.30 -5.55
N GLU A 33 3.55 -12.17 -5.50
CA GLU A 33 2.64 -13.27 -5.15
C GLU A 33 1.70 -13.55 -6.32
N ILE A 34 1.59 -14.83 -6.69
CA ILE A 34 0.63 -15.34 -7.68
C ILE A 34 -0.44 -16.12 -6.91
N ASP A 35 -1.71 -15.75 -7.08
CA ASP A 35 -2.85 -16.36 -6.39
C ASP A 35 -2.68 -16.40 -4.86
N GLY A 36 -2.07 -15.34 -4.32
CA GLY A 36 -1.78 -15.19 -2.89
C GLY A 36 -0.64 -16.06 -2.38
N THR A 37 0.05 -16.79 -3.27
CA THR A 37 1.22 -17.60 -2.98
C THR A 37 2.49 -16.83 -3.34
N PRO A 38 3.45 -16.66 -2.41
CA PRO A 38 4.73 -16.02 -2.70
C PRO A 38 5.53 -16.81 -3.74
N THR A 39 5.96 -16.16 -4.82
CA THR A 39 6.63 -16.82 -5.96
C THR A 39 8.06 -16.33 -6.14
N TRP A 40 8.27 -15.01 -6.16
CA TRP A 40 9.60 -14.40 -6.29
C TRP A 40 9.78 -13.29 -5.29
N GLU A 41 10.99 -13.15 -4.77
CA GLU A 41 11.29 -12.03 -3.90
C GLU A 41 12.77 -11.69 -3.87
N ARG A 42 13.05 -10.43 -3.54
CA ARG A 42 14.38 -9.97 -3.19
C ARG A 42 14.32 -9.20 -1.89
N LYS A 43 15.08 -9.66 -0.90
CA LYS A 43 15.28 -8.94 0.37
C LYS A 43 13.96 -8.49 1.00
N ALA A 44 12.91 -9.31 0.93
CA ALA A 44 11.54 -8.89 1.15
C ALA A 44 11.25 -8.35 2.57
N GLN A 45 12.04 -8.74 3.57
CA GLN A 45 11.95 -8.30 4.96
C GLN A 45 12.80 -7.05 5.26
N THR A 46 13.51 -6.50 4.27
CA THR A 46 14.34 -5.30 4.47
C THR A 46 13.46 -4.09 4.76
N ARG A 47 13.78 -3.39 5.86
CA ARG A 47 13.11 -2.16 6.28
C ARG A 47 13.55 -1.00 5.40
N LEU A 48 12.61 -0.49 4.59
CA LEU A 48 12.80 0.65 3.70
C LEU A 48 11.67 1.67 3.90
N PRO A 49 11.89 2.96 3.60
CA PRO A 49 10.82 3.94 3.63
C PRO A 49 9.73 3.60 2.58
N PRO A 50 8.45 3.47 2.98
CA PRO A 50 7.37 3.08 2.06
C PRO A 50 6.83 4.23 1.19
N ALA A 51 7.23 5.48 1.48
CA ALA A 51 6.60 6.67 0.91
C ALA A 51 5.05 6.58 1.00
N SER A 52 4.34 7.07 -0.01
CA SER A 52 2.87 7.07 -0.03
C SER A 52 2.21 5.69 -0.09
N LEU A 53 2.95 4.57 -0.11
CA LEU A 53 2.34 3.25 0.13
C LEU A 53 1.71 3.17 1.53
N THR A 54 2.23 3.97 2.49
CA THR A 54 1.63 4.20 3.81
C THR A 54 0.14 4.53 3.78
N LYS A 55 -0.32 5.23 2.74
CA LYS A 55 -1.73 5.63 2.60
C LYS A 55 -2.69 4.45 2.47
N LEU A 56 -2.20 3.25 2.16
CA LEU A 56 -3.02 2.04 2.20
C LEU A 56 -3.44 1.68 3.63
N MET A 57 -2.55 1.82 4.63
CA MET A 57 -2.93 1.61 6.03
C MET A 57 -3.97 2.64 6.47
N THR A 58 -3.80 3.90 6.06
CA THR A 58 -4.80 4.96 6.28
C THR A 58 -6.15 4.60 5.66
N ALA A 59 -6.15 4.14 4.41
CA ALA A 59 -7.36 3.71 3.71
C ALA A 59 -8.03 2.50 4.36
N LEU A 60 -7.25 1.54 4.85
CA LEU A 60 -7.76 0.37 5.59
C LEU A 60 -8.51 0.81 6.84
N LEU A 61 -7.89 1.64 7.68
CA LEU A 61 -8.53 2.13 8.91
C LEU A 61 -9.81 2.93 8.62
N VAL A 62 -9.83 3.71 7.54
CA VAL A 62 -11.01 4.47 7.09
C VAL A 62 -12.15 3.54 6.70
N VAL A 63 -11.89 2.50 5.91
CA VAL A 63 -12.95 1.57 5.50
C VAL A 63 -13.43 0.69 6.67
N GLU A 64 -12.55 0.35 7.60
CA GLU A 64 -12.88 -0.43 8.80
C GLU A 64 -13.75 0.36 9.80
N GLN A 65 -13.69 1.70 9.80
CA GLN A 65 -14.56 2.54 10.62
C GLN A 65 -16.02 2.54 10.14
N GLY A 66 -16.25 2.35 8.83
CA GLY A 66 -17.54 2.00 8.26
C GLY A 66 -18.42 3.16 7.74
N ASP A 67 -18.36 4.37 8.30
CA ASP A 67 -19.20 5.49 7.84
C ASP A 67 -18.46 6.38 6.81
N LEU A 68 -18.35 5.88 5.58
CA LEU A 68 -17.72 6.64 4.49
C LEU A 68 -18.55 7.84 4.00
N ALA A 69 -19.82 7.94 4.41
CA ALA A 69 -20.70 9.05 4.07
C ALA A 69 -20.51 10.25 5.02
N GLN A 70 -19.90 10.01 6.19
CA GLN A 70 -19.54 11.04 7.17
C GLN A 70 -18.87 12.23 6.51
N LEU A 71 -19.24 13.42 6.97
CA LEU A 71 -18.61 14.68 6.57
C LEU A 71 -17.44 14.99 7.50
N THR A 72 -16.37 15.51 6.93
CA THR A 72 -15.27 16.09 7.71
C THR A 72 -14.92 17.48 7.18
N THR A 73 -14.56 18.36 8.10
CA THR A 73 -14.09 19.71 7.80
C THR A 73 -12.57 19.69 7.72
N ILE A 74 -12.03 20.24 6.63
CA ILE A 74 -10.60 20.32 6.42
C ILE A 74 -9.99 21.24 7.49
N SER A 75 -9.09 20.69 8.29
CA SER A 75 -8.37 21.42 9.33
C SER A 75 -7.31 22.35 8.70
N PRO A 76 -6.89 23.42 9.41
CA PRO A 76 -5.74 24.21 8.98
C PRO A 76 -4.45 23.38 8.85
N ALA A 77 -4.30 22.30 9.63
CA ALA A 77 -3.15 21.39 9.53
C ALA A 77 -3.18 20.61 8.21
N ALA A 78 -4.31 19.95 7.90
CA ALA A 78 -4.50 19.22 6.66
C ALA A 78 -4.32 20.14 5.42
N ALA A 79 -4.84 21.37 5.47
CA ALA A 79 -4.67 22.35 4.38
C ALA A 79 -3.20 22.81 4.17
N ARG A 80 -2.34 22.70 5.18
CA ARG A 80 -0.91 23.06 5.11
C ARG A 80 0.00 21.91 4.67
N GLU A 81 -0.57 20.74 4.40
CA GLU A 81 0.18 19.60 3.88
C GLU A 81 1.00 19.94 2.62
N THR A 82 2.15 19.27 2.52
CA THR A 82 3.13 19.50 1.44
C THR A 82 3.19 18.32 0.49
N GLY A 83 3.94 18.44 -0.61
CA GLY A 83 4.05 17.38 -1.62
C GLY A 83 2.79 17.25 -2.48
N ALA A 84 2.36 16.01 -2.75
CA ALA A 84 1.17 15.74 -3.56
C ALA A 84 -0.10 16.20 -2.81
N ARG A 85 -0.85 17.13 -3.39
CA ARG A 85 -2.04 17.72 -2.77
C ARG A 85 -3.09 18.13 -3.79
N LEU A 86 -4.35 18.22 -3.37
CA LEU A 86 -5.44 18.82 -4.17
C LEU A 86 -5.69 20.29 -3.80
N LYS A 87 -4.87 20.83 -2.88
CA LYS A 87 -4.94 22.21 -2.36
C LYS A 87 -6.28 22.44 -1.65
N LEU A 88 -6.72 21.50 -0.83
CA LEU A 88 -7.92 21.65 0.02
C LEU A 88 -7.76 22.87 0.93
N ARG A 89 -8.85 23.61 1.16
CA ARG A 89 -8.81 24.82 1.98
C ARG A 89 -9.42 24.54 3.34
N ALA A 90 -8.82 25.13 4.38
CA ALA A 90 -9.36 25.02 5.72
C ALA A 90 -10.81 25.54 5.76
N GLY A 91 -11.68 24.80 6.47
CA GLY A 91 -13.11 25.11 6.56
C GLY A 91 -13.98 24.51 5.44
N GLU A 92 -13.40 24.03 4.33
CA GLU A 92 -14.15 23.23 3.36
C GLU A 92 -14.59 21.90 4.02
N SER A 93 -15.73 21.36 3.58
CA SER A 93 -16.25 20.08 4.06
C SER A 93 -16.47 19.11 2.91
N TYR A 94 -16.09 17.84 3.11
CA TYR A 94 -16.19 16.76 2.12
C TYR A 94 -16.61 15.46 2.79
N ARG A 95 -17.12 14.49 2.00
CA ARG A 95 -17.38 13.14 2.49
C ARG A 95 -16.08 12.35 2.63
N LEU A 96 -15.99 11.45 3.61
CA LEU A 96 -14.81 10.59 3.77
C LEU A 96 -14.52 9.75 2.52
N GLN A 97 -15.55 9.24 1.83
CA GLN A 97 -15.38 8.51 0.56
C GLN A 97 -14.65 9.31 -0.52
N ASP A 98 -14.87 10.63 -0.58
CA ASP A 98 -14.29 11.50 -1.59
C ASP A 98 -12.82 11.77 -1.28
N LEU A 99 -12.52 12.02 0.00
CA LEU A 99 -11.16 12.17 0.49
C LEU A 99 -10.37 10.86 0.39
N LEU A 100 -11.02 9.72 0.57
CA LEU A 100 -10.43 8.39 0.38
C LEU A 100 -10.05 8.16 -1.10
N ALA A 101 -10.93 8.52 -2.03
CA ALA A 101 -10.64 8.48 -3.46
C ALA A 101 -9.45 9.39 -3.82
N ALA A 102 -9.44 10.63 -3.32
CA ALA A 102 -8.33 11.56 -3.52
C ALA A 102 -7.00 11.05 -2.93
N THR A 103 -7.05 10.40 -1.77
CA THR A 103 -5.91 9.81 -1.07
C THR A 103 -5.29 8.66 -1.87
N LEU A 104 -6.12 7.78 -2.43
CA LEU A 104 -5.66 6.59 -3.16
C LEU A 104 -5.24 6.90 -4.60
N MET A 105 -6.04 7.69 -5.32
CA MET A 105 -5.84 7.98 -6.75
C MET A 105 -4.81 9.10 -6.96
N ALA A 106 -5.03 10.26 -6.35
CA ALA A 106 -4.16 11.43 -6.52
C ALA A 106 -2.98 11.46 -5.53
N SER A 107 -2.94 10.50 -4.59
CA SER A 107 -1.95 10.47 -3.51
C SER A 107 -1.95 11.75 -2.67
N ALA A 108 -3.10 12.39 -2.52
CA ALA A 108 -3.25 13.71 -1.92
C ALA A 108 -3.02 13.67 -0.40
N ASN A 109 -2.00 14.38 0.06
CA ASN A 109 -1.59 14.45 1.48
C ASN A 109 -2.59 15.25 2.31
N ASP A 110 -3.15 16.33 1.76
CA ASP A 110 -4.19 17.13 2.40
C ASP A 110 -5.48 16.31 2.65
N ALA A 111 -5.89 15.50 1.68
CA ALA A 111 -7.01 14.57 1.87
C ALA A 111 -6.68 13.46 2.88
N CYS A 112 -5.48 12.89 2.80
CA CYS A 112 -5.01 11.84 3.70
C CYS A 112 -4.95 12.30 5.17
N HIS A 113 -4.43 13.50 5.42
CA HIS A 113 -4.38 14.09 6.76
C HIS A 113 -5.79 14.36 7.27
N ALA A 114 -6.69 14.88 6.43
CA ALA A 114 -8.09 15.11 6.81
C ALA A 114 -8.82 13.80 7.21
N LEU A 115 -8.48 12.67 6.59
CA LEU A 115 -8.97 11.35 7.01
C LEU A 115 -8.42 10.96 8.40
N ALA A 116 -7.14 11.20 8.65
CA ALA A 116 -6.52 10.92 9.95
C ALA A 116 -7.15 11.75 11.08
N ASP A 117 -7.33 13.05 10.84
CA ASP A 117 -8.03 13.97 11.74
C ASP A 117 -9.45 13.49 12.02
N ALA A 118 -10.21 13.13 10.97
CA ALA A 118 -11.61 12.69 11.11
C ALA A 118 -11.75 11.43 11.98
N LEU A 119 -10.80 10.49 11.88
CA LEU A 119 -10.90 9.19 12.55
C LEU A 119 -10.38 9.18 13.98
N ALA A 120 -9.37 9.99 14.29
CA ALA A 120 -8.67 9.92 15.56
C ALA A 120 -8.53 11.27 16.29
N GLY A 121 -8.99 12.37 15.69
CA GLY A 121 -8.91 13.73 16.24
C GLY A 121 -7.51 14.35 16.18
N SER A 122 -6.46 13.55 15.94
CA SER A 122 -5.09 14.01 15.70
C SER A 122 -4.28 12.94 14.95
N GLU A 123 -3.26 13.39 14.20
CA GLU A 123 -2.33 12.46 13.53
C GLU A 123 -1.60 11.55 14.52
N VAL A 124 -1.26 12.04 15.73
CA VAL A 124 -0.58 11.23 16.76
C VAL A 124 -1.42 10.03 17.18
N GLU A 125 -2.71 10.25 17.48
CA GLU A 125 -3.61 9.15 17.83
C GLU A 125 -3.89 8.25 16.63
N PHE A 126 -3.92 8.80 15.41
CA PHE A 126 -4.08 8.01 14.20
C PHE A 126 -2.89 7.06 13.96
N VAL A 127 -1.65 7.55 14.11
CA VAL A 127 -0.43 6.74 13.97
C VAL A 127 -0.37 5.60 14.98
N LYS A 128 -0.85 5.82 16.21
CA LYS A 128 -1.00 4.72 17.19
C LYS A 128 -1.93 3.62 16.69
N ARG A 129 -3.04 3.98 16.04
CA ARG A 129 -3.97 3.01 15.43
C ARG A 129 -3.34 2.30 14.24
N MET A 130 -2.59 3.01 13.39
CA MET A 130 -1.86 2.41 12.27
C MET A 130 -0.87 1.34 12.73
N ASN A 131 -0.07 1.64 13.75
CA ASN A 131 0.91 0.70 14.28
C ASN A 131 0.27 -0.49 15.00
N ARG A 132 -0.84 -0.27 15.70
CA ARG A 132 -1.63 -1.38 16.29
C ARG A 132 -2.17 -2.29 15.18
N ARG A 133 -2.75 -1.71 14.13
CA ARG A 133 -3.29 -2.49 13.00
C ARG A 133 -2.20 -3.22 12.23
N ALA A 134 -1.02 -2.62 12.06
CA ALA A 134 0.15 -3.29 11.50
C ALA A 134 0.54 -4.54 12.30
N ALA A 135 0.56 -4.45 13.64
CA ALA A 135 0.84 -5.59 14.51
C ALA A 135 -0.22 -6.69 14.40
N GLU A 136 -1.52 -6.34 14.33
CA GLU A 136 -2.62 -7.28 14.13
C GLU A 136 -2.53 -8.03 12.80
N LEU A 137 -2.04 -7.36 11.74
CA LEU A 137 -1.78 -7.96 10.43
C LEU A 137 -0.48 -8.78 10.38
N GLY A 138 0.32 -8.78 11.45
CA GLY A 138 1.61 -9.47 11.49
C GLY A 138 2.73 -8.76 10.73
N MET A 139 2.60 -7.44 10.47
CA MET A 139 3.61 -6.63 9.79
C MET A 139 4.77 -6.29 10.76
N ARG A 140 5.70 -7.23 10.93
CA ARG A 140 6.77 -7.19 11.95
C ARG A 140 7.92 -6.25 11.60
N ASP A 141 8.05 -5.88 10.35
CA ASP A 141 9.09 -5.00 9.81
C ASP A 141 8.49 -3.67 9.32
N THR A 142 7.46 -3.20 10.04
CA THR A 142 6.75 -1.95 9.75
C THR A 142 6.60 -1.07 10.99
N HIS A 143 6.86 0.22 10.81
CA HIS A 143 6.54 1.26 11.77
C HIS A 143 6.13 2.54 11.05
N PHE A 144 4.97 3.07 11.42
CA PHE A 144 4.44 4.33 10.90
C PHE A 144 4.71 5.47 11.88
N GLU A 145 4.97 6.65 11.33
CA GLU A 145 5.32 7.89 12.04
C GLU A 145 4.39 9.05 11.63
N ASN A 146 3.67 8.87 10.52
CA ASN A 146 2.72 9.81 9.96
C ASN A 146 1.74 9.03 9.07
N ALA A 147 0.58 9.63 8.78
CA ALA A 147 -0.49 8.96 8.05
C ALA A 147 -0.25 8.87 6.53
N CYS A 148 0.63 9.72 6.00
CA CYS A 148 0.68 10.00 4.57
C CYS A 148 1.98 9.58 3.88
N GLY A 149 2.95 9.04 4.61
CA GLY A 149 4.19 8.52 4.04
C GLY A 149 5.24 9.58 3.75
N HIS A 150 5.26 10.66 4.54
CA HIS A 150 6.36 11.61 4.54
C HIS A 150 7.62 10.98 5.11
N ASP A 151 8.79 11.43 4.63
CA ASP A 151 10.07 10.98 5.15
C ASP A 151 10.22 11.38 6.63
N ALA A 152 10.32 10.38 7.50
CA ALA A 152 10.59 10.57 8.92
C ALA A 152 11.60 9.53 9.42
N LYS A 153 12.31 9.84 10.50
CA LYS A 153 13.12 8.84 11.21
C LYS A 153 12.16 7.86 11.87
N GLY A 154 12.41 6.55 11.76
CA GLY A 154 11.50 5.54 12.29
C GLY A 154 10.38 5.12 11.34
N HIS A 155 10.15 5.83 10.21
CA HIS A 155 9.12 5.47 9.24
C HIS A 155 9.64 4.43 8.23
N TYR A 156 9.18 3.18 8.34
CA TYR A 156 9.61 2.11 7.46
C TYR A 156 8.57 1.00 7.31
N SER A 157 8.73 0.20 6.26
CA SER A 157 8.02 -1.05 6.03
C SER A 157 8.93 -2.05 5.30
N SER A 158 8.44 -3.25 5.02
CA SER A 158 9.11 -4.23 4.18
C SER A 158 8.21 -4.63 2.99
N ALA A 159 8.80 -5.21 1.93
CA ALA A 159 8.00 -5.67 0.79
C ALA A 159 7.07 -6.83 1.20
N HIS A 160 7.51 -7.66 2.15
CA HIS A 160 6.70 -8.71 2.77
C HIS A 160 5.49 -8.12 3.51
N ASP A 161 5.71 -7.18 4.41
CA ASP A 161 4.64 -6.58 5.22
C ASP A 161 3.63 -5.83 4.37
N LEU A 162 4.11 -5.09 3.37
CA LEU A 162 3.23 -4.38 2.44
C LEU A 162 2.41 -5.34 1.58
N ALA A 163 2.91 -6.56 1.30
CA ALA A 163 2.10 -7.60 0.66
C ALA A 163 0.97 -8.07 1.58
N LEU A 164 1.22 -8.23 2.90
CA LEU A 164 0.16 -8.55 3.87
C LEU A 164 -0.92 -7.45 3.91
N LEU A 165 -0.51 -6.19 3.97
CA LEU A 165 -1.43 -5.06 3.91
C LEU A 165 -2.22 -5.04 2.59
N ALA A 166 -1.56 -5.24 1.46
CA ALA A 166 -2.22 -5.27 0.15
C ALA A 166 -3.26 -6.40 0.05
N LYS A 167 -2.96 -7.59 0.60
CA LYS A 167 -3.92 -8.71 0.67
C LYS A 167 -5.16 -8.36 1.48
N GLU A 168 -5.00 -7.59 2.54
CA GLU A 168 -6.15 -7.09 3.30
C GLU A 168 -6.94 -6.05 2.48
N ILE A 169 -6.27 -5.09 1.85
CA ILE A 169 -6.91 -4.06 1.01
C ILE A 169 -7.76 -4.69 -0.11
N VAL A 170 -7.24 -5.70 -0.83
CA VAL A 170 -7.97 -6.30 -1.97
C VAL A 170 -9.22 -7.08 -1.53
N ARG A 171 -9.36 -7.45 -0.25
CA ARG A 171 -10.59 -8.04 0.30
C ARG A 171 -11.71 -7.01 0.44
N HIS A 172 -11.35 -5.73 0.59
CA HIS A 172 -12.33 -4.64 0.64
C HIS A 172 -12.68 -4.18 -0.78
N ARG A 173 -13.73 -4.77 -1.37
CA ARG A 173 -14.21 -4.44 -2.72
C ARG A 173 -14.34 -2.92 -2.99
N PRO A 174 -14.82 -2.07 -2.06
CA PRO A 174 -14.85 -0.62 -2.28
C PRO A 174 -13.47 -0.01 -2.52
N LEU A 175 -12.44 -0.43 -1.76
CA LEU A 175 -11.07 0.06 -1.94
C LEU A 175 -10.49 -0.40 -3.28
N LEU A 176 -10.66 -1.68 -3.61
CA LEU A 176 -10.18 -2.24 -4.88
C LEU A 176 -10.79 -1.52 -6.09
N LEU A 177 -12.10 -1.22 -6.04
CA LEU A 177 -12.76 -0.45 -7.09
C LEU A 177 -12.21 0.98 -7.16
N LEU A 178 -12.03 1.66 -6.03
CA LEU A 178 -11.46 3.01 -5.99
C LEU A 178 -10.06 3.06 -6.63
N THR A 179 -9.18 2.10 -6.32
CA THR A 179 -7.82 2.10 -6.85
C THR A 179 -7.74 1.79 -8.34
N SER A 180 -8.80 1.20 -8.91
CA SER A 180 -8.91 0.84 -10.34
C SER A 180 -9.51 1.93 -11.23
N ARG A 181 -10.03 3.02 -10.65
CA ARG A 181 -10.59 4.14 -11.42
C ARG A 181 -9.49 4.93 -12.13
N ILE A 182 -9.76 5.39 -13.34
CA ILE A 182 -8.85 6.25 -14.11
C ILE A 182 -8.89 7.68 -13.58
N ASP A 183 -10.09 8.20 -13.35
CA ASP A 183 -10.34 9.53 -12.81
C ASP A 183 -11.48 9.53 -11.80
N SER A 184 -11.57 10.62 -11.04
CA SER A 184 -12.67 10.90 -10.14
C SER A 184 -12.78 12.41 -9.91
N SER A 185 -13.87 12.82 -9.29
CA SER A 185 -14.07 14.18 -8.82
C SER A 185 -14.63 14.20 -7.42
N MET A 186 -14.51 15.33 -6.75
CA MET A 186 -15.18 15.60 -5.49
C MET A 186 -15.63 17.06 -5.42
N ARG A 187 -16.71 17.30 -4.67
CA ARG A 187 -17.31 18.61 -4.51
C ARG A 187 -17.46 18.95 -3.04
N SER A 188 -17.18 20.19 -2.67
CA SER A 188 -17.43 20.67 -1.30
C SER A 188 -18.93 20.64 -1.01
N THR A 189 -19.31 20.43 0.25
CA THR A 189 -20.73 20.31 0.64
C THR A 189 -21.53 21.60 0.40
N ASP A 190 -20.88 22.76 0.41
CA ASP A 190 -21.49 24.06 0.06
C ASP A 190 -21.61 24.30 -1.45
N GLY A 191 -21.16 23.35 -2.27
CA GLY A 191 -21.23 23.38 -3.73
C GLY A 191 -20.27 24.37 -4.40
N LYS A 192 -19.45 25.11 -3.64
CA LYS A 192 -18.61 26.20 -4.19
C LYS A 192 -17.33 25.71 -4.86
N ARG A 193 -16.92 24.48 -4.58
CA ARG A 193 -15.67 23.93 -5.12
C ARG A 193 -15.87 22.54 -5.69
N ASP A 194 -15.42 22.35 -6.92
CA ASP A 194 -15.37 21.08 -7.63
C ASP A 194 -13.92 20.80 -8.03
N ILE A 195 -13.43 19.60 -7.71
CA ILE A 195 -12.04 19.19 -7.93
C ILE A 195 -12.05 17.86 -8.67
N ARG A 196 -11.48 17.85 -9.86
CA ARG A 196 -11.21 16.63 -10.65
C ARG A 196 -9.77 16.18 -10.44
N PHE A 197 -9.55 14.87 -10.42
CA PHE A 197 -8.22 14.30 -10.27
C PHE A 197 -8.13 12.92 -10.93
N GLU A 198 -6.92 12.59 -11.37
CA GLU A 198 -6.61 11.34 -12.04
C GLU A 198 -5.82 10.40 -11.14
N ASN A 199 -5.84 9.12 -11.48
CA ASN A 199 -5.05 8.10 -10.83
C ASN A 199 -3.59 8.21 -11.23
N LYS A 200 -2.70 8.36 -10.25
CA LYS A 200 -1.25 8.41 -10.47
C LYS A 200 -0.64 7.06 -10.83
N ASN A 201 -1.39 5.97 -10.70
CA ASN A 201 -0.91 4.66 -11.07
C ASN A 201 -0.99 4.48 -12.60
N ALA A 202 0.17 4.53 -13.27
CA ALA A 202 0.25 4.48 -14.73
C ALA A 202 -0.20 3.13 -15.33
N LEU A 203 -0.35 2.07 -14.52
CA LEU A 203 -0.89 0.79 -14.98
C LEU A 203 -2.41 0.86 -15.17
N VAL A 204 -3.11 1.72 -14.44
CA VAL A 204 -4.58 1.79 -14.47
C VAL A 204 -5.06 2.33 -15.81
N GLY A 205 -5.94 1.58 -16.46
CA GLY A 205 -6.44 1.87 -17.81
C GLY A 205 -5.46 1.57 -18.95
N ARG A 206 -4.23 1.12 -18.65
CA ARG A 206 -3.18 0.86 -19.65
C ARG A 206 -2.67 -0.58 -19.64
N TYR A 207 -2.57 -1.19 -18.47
CA TYR A 207 -2.16 -2.59 -18.31
C TYR A 207 -3.40 -3.48 -18.12
N ARG A 208 -3.53 -4.52 -18.95
CA ARG A 208 -4.69 -5.41 -18.94
C ARG A 208 -4.83 -6.09 -17.58
N GLY A 209 -5.99 -5.87 -16.94
CA GLY A 209 -6.34 -6.48 -15.67
C GLY A 209 -5.84 -5.71 -14.45
N ALA A 210 -5.19 -4.55 -14.60
CA ALA A 210 -4.71 -3.76 -13.47
C ALA A 210 -5.85 -3.13 -12.66
N PHE A 211 -5.83 -3.38 -11.36
CA PHE A 211 -6.68 -2.70 -10.36
C PHE A 211 -5.92 -1.62 -9.59
N GLY A 212 -4.65 -1.39 -9.93
CA GLY A 212 -3.81 -0.38 -9.32
C GLY A 212 -3.29 -0.83 -7.96
N LEU A 213 -3.85 -0.24 -6.89
CA LEU A 213 -3.37 -0.11 -5.51
C LEU A 213 -2.66 1.21 -5.23
N LYS A 214 -1.32 1.28 -5.23
CA LYS A 214 -0.68 2.52 -4.76
C LYS A 214 0.73 2.73 -5.26
N THR A 215 1.06 4.01 -5.49
CA THR A 215 2.39 4.50 -5.82
C THR A 215 2.97 5.32 -4.67
N GLY A 216 4.29 5.41 -4.56
CA GLY A 216 4.96 6.27 -3.59
C GLY A 216 6.30 6.82 -4.08
N TYR A 217 6.60 8.07 -3.75
CA TYR A 217 7.93 8.64 -3.96
C TYR A 217 8.24 9.65 -2.86
N THR A 218 9.45 9.54 -2.31
CA THR A 218 10.12 10.57 -1.55
C THR A 218 11.61 10.52 -1.87
N ALA A 219 12.38 11.52 -1.43
CA ALA A 219 13.81 11.53 -1.66
C ALA A 219 14.52 10.33 -1.00
N ARG A 220 14.06 9.89 0.18
CA ARG A 220 14.65 8.72 0.87
C ARG A 220 14.10 7.38 0.40
N ALA A 221 12.82 7.31 0.02
CA ALA A 221 12.18 6.05 -0.39
C ALA A 221 12.55 5.63 -1.82
N GLY A 222 12.85 6.59 -2.69
CA GLY A 222 12.91 6.33 -4.13
C GLY A 222 11.53 5.97 -4.69
N LYS A 223 11.50 5.19 -5.78
CA LYS A 223 10.26 4.86 -6.49
C LYS A 223 9.60 3.60 -5.92
N CYS A 224 8.49 3.74 -5.19
CA CYS A 224 7.77 2.59 -4.62
C CYS A 224 6.45 2.30 -5.35
N LEU A 225 6.05 1.04 -5.45
CA LEU A 225 4.81 0.60 -6.09
C LEU A 225 4.23 -0.62 -5.39
N ILE A 226 2.92 -0.64 -5.22
CA ILE A 226 2.15 -1.87 -5.05
C ILE A 226 1.18 -1.93 -6.23
N ALA A 227 1.28 -3.01 -7.00
CA ALA A 227 0.44 -3.27 -8.15
C ALA A 227 -0.33 -4.58 -7.94
N TYR A 228 -1.63 -4.54 -8.21
CA TYR A 228 -2.47 -5.74 -8.24
C TYR A 228 -3.17 -5.85 -9.58
N ALA A 229 -3.07 -7.02 -10.20
CA ALA A 229 -3.70 -7.31 -11.48
C ALA A 229 -4.39 -8.67 -11.47
N LYS A 230 -5.47 -8.81 -12.24
CA LYS A 230 -6.22 -10.06 -12.40
C LYS A 230 -6.50 -10.35 -13.88
N ARG A 231 -6.22 -11.58 -14.33
CA ARG A 231 -6.54 -12.09 -15.67
C ARG A 231 -7.19 -13.47 -15.52
N GLY A 232 -8.45 -13.59 -15.93
CA GLY A 232 -9.24 -14.79 -15.62
C GLY A 232 -9.37 -14.97 -14.11
N ASP A 233 -9.06 -16.15 -13.60
CA ASP A 233 -9.03 -16.42 -12.16
C ASP A 233 -7.68 -16.12 -11.50
N THR A 234 -6.63 -15.93 -12.28
CA THR A 234 -5.29 -15.65 -11.77
C THR A 234 -5.12 -14.20 -11.36
N THR A 235 -4.50 -14.02 -10.22
CA THR A 235 -4.17 -12.74 -9.61
C THR A 235 -2.68 -12.63 -9.36
N VAL A 236 -2.13 -11.45 -9.59
CA VAL A 236 -0.72 -11.15 -9.32
C VAL A 236 -0.65 -9.88 -8.47
N LEU A 237 0.07 -9.99 -7.35
CA LEU A 237 0.43 -8.88 -6.47
C LEU A 237 1.93 -8.64 -6.57
N LEU A 238 2.33 -7.42 -6.91
CA LEU A 238 3.71 -6.97 -6.94
C LEU A 238 3.92 -5.83 -5.94
N VAL A 239 4.94 -5.96 -5.11
CA VAL A 239 5.45 -4.88 -4.24
C VAL A 239 6.88 -4.54 -4.65
N LEU A 240 7.14 -3.28 -4.97
CA LEU A 240 8.47 -2.71 -5.26
C LEU A 240 8.80 -1.61 -4.25
N LEU A 241 9.95 -1.73 -3.58
CA LEU A 241 10.52 -0.69 -2.72
C LEU A 241 11.86 -0.21 -3.27
N HIS A 242 11.96 1.11 -3.47
CA HIS A 242 13.12 1.74 -4.11
C HIS A 242 13.45 1.09 -5.47
N GLY A 243 12.46 1.11 -6.37
CA GLY A 243 12.57 0.61 -7.74
C GLY A 243 13.32 1.56 -8.68
N ASN A 244 13.85 1.01 -9.76
CA ASN A 244 14.58 1.75 -10.77
C ASN A 244 13.63 2.38 -11.79
N ASP A 245 12.94 1.56 -12.59
CA ASP A 245 11.89 1.99 -13.50
C ASP A 245 10.58 1.26 -13.19
N ARG A 246 9.98 1.66 -12.06
CA ARG A 246 8.81 1.00 -11.46
C ARG A 246 7.67 0.68 -12.43
N TRP A 247 7.56 1.37 -13.57
CA TRP A 247 6.48 1.17 -14.53
C TRP A 247 6.81 0.07 -15.51
N TRP A 248 7.95 0.18 -16.20
CA TRP A 248 8.38 -0.85 -17.15
C TRP A 248 8.75 -2.14 -16.42
N ASP A 249 9.46 -2.04 -15.29
CA ASP A 249 9.78 -3.18 -14.43
C ASP A 249 8.48 -3.89 -13.98
N ALA A 250 7.43 -3.14 -13.62
CA ALA A 250 6.17 -3.75 -13.21
C ALA A 250 5.43 -4.43 -14.36
N VAL A 251 5.45 -3.87 -15.57
CA VAL A 251 4.85 -4.50 -16.76
C VAL A 251 5.53 -5.84 -17.02
N ASP A 252 6.87 -5.85 -17.08
CA ASP A 252 7.66 -7.04 -17.37
C ASP A 252 7.44 -8.12 -16.30
N ILE A 253 7.51 -7.76 -15.01
CA ILE A 253 7.30 -8.70 -13.91
C ILE A 253 5.88 -9.27 -13.91
N LEU A 254 4.86 -8.43 -14.14
CA LEU A 254 3.47 -8.89 -14.16
C LEU A 254 3.21 -9.82 -15.35
N ASP A 255 3.77 -9.54 -16.53
CA ASP A 255 3.61 -10.41 -17.70
C ASP A 255 4.29 -11.76 -17.47
N VAL A 256 5.53 -11.78 -16.97
CA VAL A 256 6.23 -13.03 -16.58
C VAL A 256 5.47 -13.79 -15.50
N ALA A 257 4.85 -13.11 -14.53
CA ALA A 257 4.01 -13.75 -13.51
C ALA A 257 2.78 -14.44 -14.10
N PHE A 258 2.08 -13.79 -15.04
CA PHE A 258 0.93 -14.39 -15.69
C PHE A 258 1.30 -15.55 -16.62
N GLU A 259 2.43 -15.46 -17.32
CA GLU A 259 2.97 -16.57 -18.12
C GLU A 259 3.40 -17.74 -17.23
N HIS A 260 4.03 -17.47 -16.08
CA HIS A 260 4.41 -18.50 -15.11
C HIS A 260 3.19 -19.24 -14.53
N ALA A 261 2.07 -18.54 -14.33
CA ALA A 261 0.82 -19.15 -13.86
C ALA A 261 0.15 -20.04 -14.92
N HIS A 262 0.39 -19.78 -16.21
CA HIS A 262 -0.17 -20.50 -17.35
C HIS A 262 0.92 -20.79 -18.38
N PRO A 263 1.87 -21.71 -18.08
CA PRO A 263 2.91 -22.06 -19.04
C PRO A 263 2.24 -22.60 -20.29
N SER A 264 2.46 -21.92 -21.43
CA SER A 264 1.94 -22.40 -22.71
C SER A 264 2.53 -23.79 -22.96
N HIS A 265 1.65 -24.79 -23.11
CA HIS A 265 2.04 -26.16 -23.48
C HIS A 265 2.71 -26.20 -24.86
#